data_AF-A0A3L6T6A6-F1
#
_entry.id   AF-A0A3L6T6A6-F1
#
_cell.length_a   1.000
_cell.length_b   1.000
_cell.length_c   1.000
_cell.angle_alpha   90.00
_cell.angle_beta   90.00
_cell.angle_gamma   90.00
#
_symmetry.space_group_name_H-M   'P 1'
#
loop_
_entity.id
_entity.type
_entity.pdbx_description
1 polymer ?
#
loop_
_entity_poly.entity_id
_entity_poly.type
_entity_poly.pdbx_seq_one_letter_code
_entity_poly.pdbx_strand_id
1 'polypeptide(L)' 'MHEEMQSLEKNCTWEVVPLPEKKKTVHCKWIFKRKEGLSPSEPPKFKARLVAKGYS' A
#
# COMPACT_ATOMS: atom_id res chain seq x y z
N MET A 1 0.85 -3.97 8.32
CA MET A 1 2.18 -3.73 7.72
C MET A 1 2.73 -5.02 7.14
N HIS A 2 3.03 -6.03 7.97
CA HIS A 2 3.57 -7.32 7.48
C HIS A 2 2.65 -8.08 6.53
N GLU A 3 1.34 -8.09 6.78
CA GLU A 3 0.38 -8.84 5.96
C GLU A 3 0.32 -8.34 4.51
N GLU A 4 0.45 -7.03 4.29
CA GLU A 4 0.46 -6.46 2.93
C GLU A 4 1.79 -6.73 2.23
N MET A 5 2.93 -6.62 2.93
CA MET A 5 4.25 -7.00 2.38
C MET A 5 4.27 -8.48 1.97
N GLN A 6 3.80 -9.38 2.85
CA GLN A 6 3.70 -10.81 2.55
C GLN A 6 2.78 -11.09 1.37
N SER A 7 1.69 -10.33 1.22
CA SER A 7 0.81 -10.46 0.05
C SER A 7 1.53 -10.06 -1.24
N LEU A 8 2.30 -8.97 -1.24
CA LEU A 8 3.09 -8.54 -2.40
C LEU A 8 4.13 -9.60 -2.80
N GLU A 9 4.83 -10.16 -1.81
CA GLU A 9 5.77 -11.27 -2.01
C GLU A 9 5.07 -12.50 -2.57
N LYS A 10 3.93 -12.90 -1.99
CA LYS A 10 3.14 -14.07 -2.42
C LYS A 10 2.60 -13.94 -3.85
N ASN A 11 2.24 -12.72 -4.26
CA ASN A 11 1.73 -12.48 -5.61
C ASN A 11 2.86 -12.40 -6.66
N CYS A 12 4.15 -12.40 -6.26
CA CYS A 12 5.30 -12.27 -7.16
C CYS A 12 5.17 -11.12 -8.18
N THR A 13 4.48 -10.05 -7.78
CA THR A 13 4.19 -8.91 -8.67
C THR A 13 5.20 -7.77 -8.50
N TRP A 14 6.11 -7.87 -7.53
CA TRP A 14 7.07 -6.84 -7.17
C TRP A 14 8.42 -7.46 -6.82
N GLU A 15 9.50 -6.81 -7.26
CA GLU A 15 10.87 -7.10 -6.86
C GLU A 15 11.47 -5.87 -6.19
N VAL A 16 12.13 -6.07 -5.05
CA VAL A 16 12.87 -5.00 -4.38
C VAL A 16 14.22 -4.86 -5.07
N VAL A 17 14.35 -3.82 -5.90
CA VAL A 17 15.59 -3.50 -6.61
C VAL A 17 16.37 -2.37 -5.92
N PRO A 18 17.71 -2.40 -5.95
CA PRO A 18 18.51 -1.26 -5.51
C PRO A 18 18.21 -0.04 -6.38
N LEU A 19 18.37 1.16 -5.80
CA LEU A 19 18.15 2.41 -6.54
C LEU A 19 19.13 2.50 -7.73
N PRO A 20 18.64 2.55 -8.98
CA PRO A 20 19.52 2.74 -10.13
C PRO A 20 20.24 4.09 -10.07
N GLU A 21 21.50 4.09 -10.52
CA GLU A 21 22.34 5.28 -10.54
C GLU A 21 21.65 6.43 -11.30
N LYS A 22 21.72 7.63 -10.73
CA LYS A 22 21.14 8.88 -11.28
C LYS A 22 19.61 8.95 -11.31
N LYS A 23 18.88 8.02 -10.68
CA LYS A 23 17.42 8.12 -10.49
C LYS A 23 17.10 8.67 -9.10
N LYS A 24 16.03 9.47 -9.02
CA LYS A 24 15.47 9.93 -7.74
C LYS A 24 14.45 8.91 -7.24
N THR A 25 14.57 8.51 -5.98
CA THR A 25 13.53 7.70 -5.33
C THR A 25 12.24 8.49 -5.23
N VAL A 26 11.12 7.87 -5.59
CA VAL A 26 9.81 8.43 -5.29
C VAL A 26 9.53 8.19 -3.82
N HIS A 27 9.28 9.25 -3.06
CA HIS A 27 8.81 9.09 -1.69
C HIS A 27 7.44 8.42 -1.72
N CYS A 28 7.14 7.57 -0.75
CA CYS A 28 5.82 6.95 -0.61
C CYS A 28 5.16 7.39 0.70
N LYS A 29 3.83 7.33 0.76
CA LYS A 29 3.06 7.48 1.98
C LYS A 29 2.02 6.38 2.10
N TRP A 30 1.69 6.02 3.33
CA TRP A 30 0.58 5.12 3.61
C TRP A 30 -0.72 5.90 3.74
N ILE A 31 -1.78 5.40 3.10
CA ILE A 31 -3.14 5.89 3.25
C ILE A 31 -3.96 4.82 3.97
N PHE A 32 -4.40 5.16 5.17
CA PHE A 32 -5.31 4.34 5.96
C PHE A 32 -6.73 4.91 5.82
N LYS A 33 -7.68 4.06 5.41
CA LYS A 33 -9.09 4.42 5.29
C LYS A 33 -9.95 3.39 5.99
N ARG A 34 -10.73 3.82 6.97
CA ARG A 34 -11.85 3.06 7.51
C ARG A 34 -13.04 3.25 6.57
N LYS A 35 -13.67 2.15 6.16
CA LYS A 35 -14.97 2.13 5.50
C LYS A 35 -15.97 1.52 6.46
N GLU A 36 -17.02 2.27 6.77
CA GLU A 36 -18.13 1.74 7.55
C GLU A 36 -18.87 0.68 6.74
N GLY A 37 -19.45 -0.30 7.44
CA GLY A 37 -20.34 -1.29 6.83
C GLY A 37 -21.57 -0.60 6.26
N LEU A 38 -22.15 -1.15 5.19
CA LEU A 38 -23.38 -0.59 4.61
C LEU A 38 -24.59 -0.85 5.51
N SER A 39 -24.47 -1.81 6.42
CA SER A 39 -25.48 -2.23 7.36
C SER A 39 -24.92 -2.24 8.79
N PRO A 40 -25.76 -2.07 9.82
CA PRO A 40 -25.33 -2.11 11.23
C PRO A 40 -24.73 -3.45 11.67
N SER A 41 -24.93 -4.51 10.87
CA SER A 41 -24.37 -5.85 11.11
C SER A 41 -23.00 -6.05 10.45
N GLU A 42 -22.62 -5.20 9.48
CA GLU A 42 -21.35 -5.36 8.78
C GLU A 42 -20.19 -4.70 9.55
N PRO A 43 -19.12 -5.45 9.84
CA PRO A 43 -17.95 -4.89 10.49
C PRO A 43 -17.27 -3.85 9.58
N PRO A 44 -16.70 -2.78 10.17
CA PRO A 44 -15.98 -1.78 9.39
C PRO A 44 -14.78 -2.41 8.70
N LYS A 45 -14.60 -2.09 7.41
CA LYS A 45 -13.46 -2.53 6.62
C LYS A 45 -12.33 -1.52 6.72
N PHE A 46 -11.16 -1.98 7.11
CA PHE A 46 -9.95 -1.16 7.12
C PHE A 46 -9.16 -1.41 5.83
N LYS A 47 -8.82 -0.34 5.11
CA LYS A 47 -7.96 -0.41 3.92
C LYS A 47 -6.68 0.37 4.19
N ALA A 48 -5.55 -0.29 4.00
CA ALA A 48 -4.24 0.35 3.86
C ALA A 48 -3.88 0.35 2.36
N ARG A 49 -3.21 1.42 1.92
CA ARG A 49 -2.63 1.52 0.57
C ARG A 49 -1.32 2.29 0.65
N LEU A 50 -0.25 1.72 0.12
CA LEU A 50 0.98 2.45 -0.15
C LEU A 50 0.82 3.25 -1.46
N VAL A 51 1.06 4.56 -1.42
CA VAL A 51 0.94 5.44 -2.60
C VAL A 51 2.19 6.29 -2.78
N ALA A 52 2.54 6.58 -4.02
CA ALA A 52 3.58 7.55 -4.34
C ALA A 52 3.20 8.94 -3.81
N LYS A 53 4.15 9.62 -3.17
CA LYS A 53 4.05 10.98 -2.66
C LYS A 53 4.62 11.91 -3.74
N GLY A 54 3.74 12.54 -4.52
CA GLY A 54 4.14 13.63 -5.42
C GLY A 54 3.80 13.47 -6.91
N TYR A 55 2.85 12.62 -7.30
CA TYR A 55 2.21 12.76 -8.62
C TYR A 55 0.96 13.63 -8.48
N SER A 56 1.02 14.83 -9.07
CA SER A 56 -0.13 15.67 -9.38
C SER A 56 -0.27 15.76 -10.89
#